data_AF-A0A6G0ZD91-F1
#
_entry.id   AF-A0A6G0ZD91-F1
#
_cell.length_a   1.000
_cell.length_b   1.000
_cell.length_c   1.000
_cell.angle_alpha   90.00
_cell.angle_beta   90.00
_cell.angle_gamma   90.00
#
_symmetry.space_group_name_H-M   'P 1'
#
loop_
_entity.id
_entity.type
_entity.pdbx_description
1 polymer ?
#
loop_
_entity_poly.entity_id
_entity_poly.type
_entity_poly.pdbx_seq_one_letter_code
_entity_poly.pdbx_strand_id
1 'polypeptide(L)'
;MRYRIPIYRVHYHRSLYHDNNYVLSILFSFDKDDDSYQFSYSYPYSYTRQQNYLSLIEKKKLPYFKRELLGQSIQNKRLDLITITNPKNMNPTEKVHVVVILGRVHGCETPSSYVCQGIIEFLISNHPAVVRLRKKVVFQLIPMMNPDGVTLGNSRTNLLGIDLNRAWHKISQWVHPILYAVHNHLMEIEKHENMELDLVIDMHAHSSLHGVFTYGNAYDDVYRLDGVFSKLNYTSRRP
;
A
#
# COMPACT_ATOMS: atom_id res chain seq x y z
N MET A 1 17.21 3.53 -20.14
CA MET A 1 15.89 4.02 -20.65
C MET A 1 14.84 2.97 -20.32
N ARG A 2 13.60 3.33 -19.97
CA ARG A 2 12.58 2.37 -19.49
C ARG A 2 11.57 2.10 -20.60
N TYR A 3 11.34 0.84 -20.93
CA TYR A 3 10.45 0.45 -22.02
C TYR A 3 9.49 -0.66 -21.57
N ARG A 4 8.21 -0.51 -21.92
CA ARG A 4 7.25 -1.60 -21.86
C ARG A 4 7.46 -2.46 -23.10
N ILE A 5 7.61 -3.77 -22.91
CA ILE A 5 7.70 -4.71 -24.04
C ILE A 5 6.39 -4.62 -24.83
N PRO A 6 6.46 -4.42 -26.16
CA PRO A 6 5.26 -4.33 -27.00
C PRO A 6 4.37 -5.55 -26.84
N ILE A 7 3.05 -5.36 -26.79
CA ILE A 7 2.11 -6.44 -26.50
C ILE A 7 2.17 -7.58 -27.53
N TYR A 8 2.50 -7.27 -28.78
CA TYR A 8 2.66 -8.26 -29.86
C TYR A 8 3.88 -9.17 -29.68
N ARG A 9 4.76 -8.88 -28.71
CA ARG A 9 5.93 -9.70 -28.33
C ARG A 9 5.73 -10.47 -27.03
N VAL A 10 4.53 -10.40 -26.43
CA VAL A 10 4.19 -11.07 -25.17
C VAL A 10 3.05 -12.04 -25.46
N HIS A 11 3.33 -13.34 -25.32
CA HIS A 11 2.39 -14.40 -25.67
C HIS A 11 2.03 -15.21 -24.43
N TYR A 12 0.74 -15.26 -24.10
CA TYR A 12 0.22 -16.11 -23.03
C TYR A 12 -0.64 -17.21 -23.65
N HIS A 13 -0.18 -18.45 -23.59
CA HIS A 13 -0.78 -19.57 -24.32
C HIS A 13 -0.60 -20.88 -23.56
N ARG A 14 -1.38 -21.91 -23.89
CA ARG A 14 -1.16 -23.26 -23.37
C ARG A 14 -0.09 -23.97 -24.18
N SER A 15 0.79 -24.70 -23.51
CA SER A 15 1.84 -25.47 -24.17
C SER A 15 1.74 -26.95 -23.86
N LEU A 16 1.66 -27.78 -24.90
CA LEU A 16 1.69 -29.24 -24.76
C LEU A 16 3.01 -29.73 -24.13
N TYR A 17 4.11 -29.00 -24.35
CA TYR A 17 5.43 -29.32 -23.75
C TYR A 17 5.51 -29.01 -22.25
N HIS A 18 4.53 -28.29 -21.71
CA HIS A 18 4.44 -27.96 -20.29
C HIS A 18 3.14 -28.51 -19.68
N ASP A 19 2.80 -29.77 -20.01
CA ASP A 19 1.60 -30.46 -19.50
C ASP A 19 0.30 -29.67 -19.70
N ASN A 20 0.20 -28.96 -20.84
CA ASN A 20 -0.94 -28.10 -21.17
C ASN A 20 -1.17 -26.93 -20.19
N ASN A 21 -0.15 -26.59 -19.38
CA ASN A 21 -0.16 -25.40 -18.53
C ASN A 21 -0.03 -24.13 -19.37
N TYR A 22 -0.49 -23.02 -18.79
CA TYR A 22 -0.28 -21.70 -19.38
C TYR A 22 1.18 -21.27 -19.25
N VAL A 23 1.74 -20.80 -20.35
CA VAL A 23 3.11 -20.30 -20.48
C VAL A 23 3.07 -18.85 -20.94
N LEU A 24 3.88 -18.01 -20.28
CA LEU A 24 4.18 -16.65 -20.72
C LEU A 24 5.51 -16.68 -21.48
N SER A 25 5.47 -16.37 -22.77
CA SER A 25 6.66 -16.23 -23.62
C SER A 25 6.86 -14.78 -24.02
N ILE A 26 8.10 -14.31 -23.91
CA ILE A 26 8.50 -12.93 -24.20
C ILE A 26 9.56 -12.98 -25.30
N LEU A 27 9.27 -12.35 -26.44
CA LEU A 27 10.25 -12.20 -27.51
C LEU A 27 11.07 -10.92 -27.30
N PHE A 28 12.37 -11.07 -27.07
CA PHE A 28 13.30 -9.97 -26.89
C PHE A 28 14.59 -10.23 -27.67
N SER A 29 15.14 -9.18 -28.29
CA SER A 29 16.42 -9.24 -29.01
C SER A 29 17.40 -8.33 -28.28
N PHE A 30 18.52 -8.90 -27.86
CA PHE A 30 19.65 -8.16 -27.32
C PHE A 30 20.36 -7.50 -28.49
N ASP A 31 20.35 -6.17 -28.52
CA ASP A 31 20.83 -5.36 -29.64
C ASP A 31 22.20 -4.71 -29.38
N LYS A 32 22.71 -4.79 -28.14
CA LYS A 32 23.96 -4.19 -27.73
C LYS A 32 24.70 -5.10 -26.75
N ASP A 33 25.90 -5.52 -27.15
CA ASP A 33 26.70 -6.50 -26.41
C ASP A 33 27.23 -5.97 -25.07
N ASP A 34 27.45 -4.65 -24.96
CA ASP A 34 27.96 -4.01 -23.74
C ASP A 34 26.85 -3.48 -22.80
N ASP A 35 25.57 -3.61 -23.18
CA ASP A 35 24.45 -3.13 -22.37
C ASP A 35 23.94 -4.23 -21.40
N SER A 36 23.52 -3.80 -20.22
CA SER A 36 22.83 -4.66 -19.24
C SER A 36 21.32 -4.48 -19.31
N TYR A 37 20.59 -5.57 -19.53
CA TYR A 37 19.12 -5.58 -19.61
C TYR A 37 18.52 -6.18 -18.34
N GLN A 38 17.50 -5.52 -17.80
CA GLN A 38 16.75 -6.00 -16.63
C GLN A 38 15.27 -6.11 -16.98
N PHE A 39 14.69 -7.26 -16.67
CA PHE A 39 13.28 -7.54 -16.87
C PHE A 39 12.55 -7.52 -15.54
N SER A 40 11.36 -6.94 -15.52
CA SER A 40 10.50 -6.88 -14.34
C SER A 40 9.05 -7.05 -14.76
N TYR A 41 8.28 -7.79 -13.96
CA TYR A 41 6.83 -7.95 -14.18
C TYR A 41 6.09 -6.61 -14.24
N SER A 42 6.44 -5.69 -13.34
CA SER A 42 5.92 -4.34 -13.28
C SER A 42 7.04 -3.37 -12.89
N TYR A 43 6.88 -2.08 -13.18
CA TYR A 43 7.96 -1.12 -13.00
C TYR A 43 8.39 -1.05 -11.52
N PRO A 44 9.62 -1.43 -11.15
CA PRO A 44 9.96 -1.72 -9.76
C PRO A 44 9.88 -0.49 -8.86
N TYR A 45 9.44 -0.70 -7.62
CA TYR A 45 9.42 0.30 -6.55
C TYR A 45 10.04 -0.32 -5.30
N SER A 46 11.32 -0.06 -5.06
CA SER A 46 12.06 -0.69 -3.96
C SER A 46 11.76 -0.04 -2.61
N TYR A 47 11.97 -0.81 -1.53
CA TYR A 47 11.91 -0.29 -0.16
C TYR A 47 12.85 0.91 0.02
N THR A 48 14.12 0.80 -0.42
CA THR A 48 15.11 1.89 -0.33
C THR A 48 14.64 3.15 -1.05
N ARG A 49 14.02 3.01 -2.24
CA ARG A 49 13.45 4.16 -2.96
C ARG A 49 12.37 4.84 -2.13
N GLN A 50 11.46 4.07 -1.51
CA GLN A 50 10.44 4.63 -0.63
C GLN A 50 11.05 5.40 0.54
N GLN A 51 12.02 4.78 1.23
CA GLN A 51 12.67 5.37 2.39
C GLN A 51 13.37 6.68 2.00
N ASN A 52 14.10 6.70 0.89
CA ASN A 52 14.76 7.91 0.38
C ASN A 52 13.74 8.99 0.03
N TYR A 53 12.64 8.63 -0.64
CA TYR A 53 11.55 9.56 -0.98
C TYR A 53 10.93 10.20 0.27
N LEU A 54 10.57 9.40 1.27
CA LEU A 54 9.98 9.91 2.52
C LEU A 54 10.99 10.79 3.29
N SER A 55 12.26 10.39 3.33
CA SER A 55 13.33 11.20 3.95
C SER A 55 13.54 12.54 3.24
N LEU A 56 13.36 12.61 1.92
CA LEU A 56 13.42 13.88 1.18
C LEU A 56 12.27 14.81 1.53
N ILE A 57 11.05 14.28 1.77
CA ILE A 57 9.91 15.08 2.20
C ILE A 57 10.10 15.56 3.64
N GLU A 58 10.55 14.69 4.54
CA GLU A 58 10.81 15.02 5.94
C GLU A 58 11.83 16.16 6.08
N LYS A 59 12.87 16.18 5.25
CA LYS A 59 13.86 17.28 5.18
C LYS A 59 13.25 18.65 4.84
N LYS A 60 12.07 18.70 4.20
CA LYS A 60 11.37 19.97 3.91
C LYS A 60 10.75 20.60 5.16
N LYS A 61 10.67 19.86 6.29
CA LYS A 61 10.12 20.34 7.58
C LYS A 61 8.75 21.00 7.44
N LEU A 62 7.88 20.41 6.62
CA LEU A 62 6.52 20.91 6.42
C LEU A 62 5.73 20.73 7.72
N PRO A 63 5.08 21.78 8.26
CA PRO A 63 4.43 21.70 9.57
C PRO A 63 3.23 20.73 9.58
N TYR A 64 2.67 20.45 8.40
CA TYR A 64 1.53 19.58 8.19
C TYR A 64 1.91 18.15 7.77
N PHE A 65 3.18 17.77 7.87
CA PHE A 65 3.68 16.43 7.54
C PHE A 65 4.47 15.87 8.72
N LYS A 66 4.11 14.67 9.17
CA LYS A 66 4.82 13.95 10.22
C LYS A 66 5.05 12.51 9.76
N ARG A 67 6.27 12.01 9.96
CA ARG A 67 6.66 10.63 9.68
C ARG A 67 7.06 9.96 10.99
N GLU A 68 6.49 8.79 11.26
CA GLU A 68 6.68 8.06 12.51
C GLU A 68 7.01 6.60 12.23
N LEU A 69 7.73 5.96 13.16
CA LEU A 69 7.91 4.52 13.16
C LEU A 69 6.69 3.89 13.82
N LEU A 70 5.81 3.29 13.04
CA LEU A 70 4.65 2.59 13.58
C LEU A 70 5.03 1.21 14.13
N GLY A 71 5.99 0.55 13.49
CA GLY A 71 6.45 -0.77 13.87
C GLY A 71 7.59 -1.24 12.99
N GLN A 72 7.93 -2.52 13.11
CA GLN A 72 8.99 -3.14 12.34
C GLN A 72 8.51 -4.44 11.70
N SER A 73 9.06 -4.76 10.54
CA SER A 73 8.89 -6.05 9.89
C SER A 73 9.68 -7.15 10.59
N ILE A 74 9.59 -8.39 10.12
CA ILE A 74 10.32 -9.52 10.69
C ILE A 74 11.83 -9.34 10.47
N GLN A 75 12.23 -8.71 9.35
CA GLN A 75 13.62 -8.34 9.09
C GLN A 75 13.99 -6.95 9.64
N ASN A 76 13.27 -6.44 10.66
CA ASN A 76 13.49 -5.15 11.29
C ASN A 76 13.44 -3.94 10.34
N LYS A 77 12.73 -4.06 9.20
CA LYS A 77 12.49 -2.93 8.30
C LYS A 77 11.41 -2.03 8.87
N ARG A 78 11.57 -0.72 8.74
CA ARG A 78 10.62 0.27 9.26
C ARG A 78 9.27 0.16 8.56
N LEU A 79 8.22 0.11 9.37
CA LEU A 79 6.86 0.41 8.95
C LEU A 79 6.60 1.89 9.24
N ASP A 80 6.59 2.72 8.21
CA ASP A 80 6.36 4.16 8.37
C ASP A 80 4.86 4.46 8.41
N LEU A 81 4.46 5.27 9.40
CA LEU A 81 3.18 5.96 9.42
C LEU A 81 3.42 7.42 9.03
N ILE A 82 2.70 7.88 8.01
CA ILE A 82 2.75 9.25 7.51
C ILE A 82 1.45 9.95 7.87
N THR A 83 1.53 10.97 8.71
CA THR A 83 0.38 11.80 9.08
C THR A 83 0.47 13.13 8.34
N ILE A 84 -0.58 13.46 7.56
CA ILE A 84 -0.68 14.70 6.80
C ILE A 84 -1.97 15.44 7.18
N THR A 85 -1.84 16.53 7.92
CA THR A 85 -2.99 17.32 8.40
C THR A 85 -2.55 18.71 8.88
N ASN A 86 -3.49 19.60 9.17
CA ASN A 86 -3.17 20.87 9.82
C ASN A 86 -2.52 20.61 11.19
N PRO A 87 -1.46 21.33 11.59
CA PRO A 87 -0.80 21.15 12.89
C PRO A 87 -1.75 21.10 14.09
N LYS A 88 -2.86 21.87 14.05
CA LYS A 88 -3.88 21.88 15.12
C LYS A 88 -4.56 20.52 15.32
N ASN A 89 -4.62 19.70 14.27
CA ASN A 89 -5.31 18.41 14.28
C ASN A 89 -4.35 17.25 14.62
N MET A 90 -3.06 17.51 14.83
CA MET A 90 -2.10 16.48 15.26
C MET A 90 -2.41 15.97 16.68
N ASN A 91 -2.94 16.85 17.53
CA ASN A 91 -3.45 16.53 18.87
C ASN A 91 -4.85 17.14 18.98
N PRO A 92 -5.89 16.47 18.45
CA PRO A 92 -7.20 17.07 18.28
C PRO A 92 -7.91 17.31 19.61
N THR A 93 -8.24 18.57 19.89
CA THR A 93 -9.11 18.98 21.01
C THR A 93 -10.59 18.98 20.63
N GLU A 94 -10.87 19.01 19.33
CA GLU A 94 -12.20 18.93 18.72
C GLU A 94 -12.26 17.70 17.83
N LYS A 95 -13.47 17.24 17.50
CA LYS A 95 -13.65 16.10 16.60
C LYS A 95 -12.99 16.33 15.24
N VAL A 96 -12.17 15.38 14.81
CA VAL A 96 -11.52 15.35 13.49
C VAL A 96 -11.81 14.03 12.79
N HIS A 97 -11.93 14.13 11.46
CA HIS A 97 -12.12 12.99 10.58
C HIS A 97 -10.77 12.36 10.22
N VAL A 98 -10.66 11.05 10.30
CA VAL A 98 -9.43 10.31 9.99
C VAL A 98 -9.66 9.41 8.79
N VAL A 99 -8.75 9.50 7.81
CA VAL A 99 -8.70 8.62 6.64
C VAL A 99 -7.39 7.87 6.65
N VAL A 100 -7.47 6.54 6.70
CA VAL A 100 -6.30 5.66 6.68
C VAL A 100 -6.11 5.08 5.29
N ILE A 101 -4.89 5.14 4.77
CA ILE A 101 -4.52 4.60 3.45
C ILE A 101 -3.39 3.60 3.62
N LEU A 102 -3.68 2.33 3.32
CA LEU A 102 -2.73 1.24 3.31
C LEU A 102 -2.25 0.99 1.89
N GLY A 103 -0.94 0.83 1.73
CA GLY A 103 -0.31 0.53 0.45
C GLY A 103 0.49 -0.75 0.52
N ARG A 104 0.51 -1.47 -0.61
CA ARG A 104 1.56 -2.44 -0.91
C ARG A 104 1.66 -3.58 0.11
N VAL A 105 0.52 -4.21 0.41
CA VAL A 105 0.42 -5.45 1.21
C VAL A 105 1.02 -6.64 0.43
N HIS A 106 0.80 -6.72 -0.88
CA HIS A 106 1.42 -7.73 -1.74
C HIS A 106 2.65 -7.17 -2.48
N GLY A 107 3.78 -7.86 -2.38
CA GLY A 107 5.09 -7.39 -2.84
C GLY A 107 5.19 -7.07 -4.34
N CYS A 108 4.47 -7.74 -5.23
CA CYS A 108 4.54 -7.50 -6.68
C CYS A 108 3.73 -6.30 -7.19
N GLU A 109 2.83 -5.74 -6.37
CA GLU A 109 1.81 -4.79 -6.82
C GLU A 109 2.37 -3.35 -6.91
N THR A 110 3.45 -3.14 -7.68
CA THR A 110 4.18 -1.85 -7.84
C THR A 110 3.30 -0.64 -8.10
N PRO A 111 2.19 -0.72 -8.85
CA PRO A 111 1.32 0.42 -9.06
C PRO A 111 0.82 1.07 -7.76
N SER A 112 0.50 0.28 -6.74
CA SER A 112 0.04 0.77 -5.43
C SER A 112 1.03 1.78 -4.81
N SER A 113 2.34 1.52 -4.91
CA SER A 113 3.36 2.42 -4.37
C SER A 113 3.49 3.73 -5.17
N TYR A 114 3.32 3.69 -6.49
CA TYR A 114 3.30 4.91 -7.31
C TYR A 114 2.07 5.77 -7.04
N VAL A 115 0.90 5.14 -6.93
CA VAL A 115 -0.35 5.83 -6.58
C VAL A 115 -0.23 6.44 -5.19
N CYS A 116 0.28 5.70 -4.21
CA CYS A 116 0.53 6.20 -2.87
C CYS A 116 1.50 7.40 -2.87
N GLN A 117 2.59 7.32 -3.65
CA GLN A 117 3.54 8.43 -3.80
C GLN A 117 2.82 9.69 -4.33
N GLY A 118 2.01 9.56 -5.38
CA GLY A 118 1.25 10.67 -5.95
C GLY A 118 0.20 11.25 -5.00
N ILE A 119 -0.47 10.40 -4.20
CA ILE A 119 -1.38 10.85 -3.14
C ILE A 119 -0.62 11.70 -2.11
N ILE A 120 0.55 11.24 -1.65
CA ILE A 120 1.37 12.01 -0.71
C ILE A 120 1.77 13.35 -1.32
N GLU A 121 2.27 13.36 -2.56
CA GLU A 121 2.67 14.58 -3.28
C GLU A 121 1.50 15.59 -3.39
N PHE A 122 0.31 15.09 -3.69
CA PHE A 122 -0.90 15.91 -3.75
C PHE A 122 -1.25 16.47 -2.37
N LEU A 123 -1.27 15.62 -1.32
CA LEU A 123 -1.63 16.02 0.04
C LEU A 123 -0.65 17.00 0.69
N ILE A 124 0.63 16.98 0.30
CA ILE A 124 1.61 17.97 0.76
C ILE A 124 1.61 19.26 -0.06
N SER A 125 0.95 19.28 -1.22
CA SER A 125 0.94 20.44 -2.13
C SER A 125 0.17 21.64 -1.56
N ASN A 126 0.26 22.76 -2.27
CA ASN A 126 -0.51 23.98 -2.00
C ASN A 126 -1.82 24.06 -2.80
N HIS A 127 -2.29 22.94 -3.36
CA HIS A 127 -3.55 22.93 -4.09
C HIS A 127 -4.70 23.41 -3.18
N PRO A 128 -5.55 24.38 -3.60
CA PRO A 128 -6.56 24.97 -2.72
C PRO A 128 -7.51 23.95 -2.09
N ALA A 129 -7.85 22.88 -2.81
CA ALA A 129 -8.69 21.80 -2.27
C ALA A 129 -7.99 21.07 -1.11
N VAL A 130 -6.69 20.78 -1.24
CA VAL A 130 -5.91 20.07 -0.21
C VAL A 130 -5.71 20.94 1.03
N VAL A 131 -5.44 22.23 0.84
CA VAL A 131 -5.34 23.19 1.95
C VAL A 131 -6.63 23.22 2.77
N ARG A 132 -7.80 23.13 2.11
CA ARG A 132 -9.09 23.01 2.80
C ARG A 132 -9.27 21.65 3.47
N LEU A 133 -8.93 20.56 2.79
CA LEU A 133 -9.05 19.19 3.32
C LEU A 133 -8.22 19.01 4.60
N ARG A 134 -6.96 19.44 4.61
CA ARG A 134 -6.07 19.31 5.79
C ARG A 134 -6.60 20.00 7.04
N LYS A 135 -7.48 21.00 6.92
CA LYS A 135 -8.10 21.67 8.09
C LYS A 135 -9.12 20.78 8.80
N LYS A 136 -9.72 19.81 8.09
CA LYS A 136 -10.83 18.98 8.59
C LYS A 136 -10.47 17.51 8.74
N VAL A 137 -9.49 17.04 7.95
CA VAL A 137 -9.16 15.63 7.82
C VAL A 137 -7.72 15.38 8.24
N VAL A 138 -7.52 14.31 8.99
CA VAL A 138 -6.23 13.70 9.31
C VAL A 138 -6.00 12.54 8.35
N PHE A 139 -5.08 12.70 7.40
CA PHE A 139 -4.68 11.61 6.51
C PHE A 139 -3.55 10.82 7.16
N GLN A 140 -3.75 9.52 7.36
CA GLN A 140 -2.74 8.60 7.87
C GLN A 140 -2.42 7.55 6.81
N LEU A 141 -1.18 7.53 6.33
CA LEU A 141 -0.78 6.66 5.24
C LEU A 141 0.31 5.70 5.72
N ILE A 142 0.17 4.43 5.33
CA ILE A 142 1.18 3.39 5.53
C ILE A 142 1.58 2.90 4.12
N PRO A 143 2.59 3.53 3.48
CA PRO A 143 2.81 3.37 2.05
C PRO A 143 3.31 1.97 1.64
N MET A 144 3.87 1.20 2.58
CA MET A 144 4.36 -0.16 2.33
C MET A 144 4.15 -1.06 3.55
N MET A 145 3.11 -1.89 3.46
CA MET A 145 2.74 -2.90 4.46
C MET A 145 3.62 -4.16 4.41
N ASN A 146 4.35 -4.41 3.32
CA ASN A 146 5.17 -5.63 3.19
C ASN A 146 6.60 -5.34 2.69
N PRO A 147 7.43 -4.62 3.47
CA PRO A 147 8.78 -4.28 3.08
C PRO A 147 9.71 -5.50 2.93
N ASP A 148 9.45 -6.58 3.67
CA ASP A 148 10.20 -7.84 3.56
C ASP A 148 9.90 -8.54 2.24
N GLY A 149 8.61 -8.76 1.92
CA GLY A 149 8.19 -9.36 0.66
C GLY A 149 8.63 -8.55 -0.55
N VAL A 150 8.60 -7.21 -0.46
CA VAL A 150 9.14 -6.33 -1.51
C VAL A 150 10.64 -6.53 -1.70
N THR A 151 11.41 -6.64 -0.62
CA THR A 151 12.88 -6.82 -0.71
C THR A 151 13.24 -8.18 -1.32
N LEU A 152 12.46 -9.23 -1.00
CA LEU A 152 12.68 -10.59 -1.49
C LEU A 152 12.17 -10.82 -2.92
N GLY A 153 11.39 -9.89 -3.48
CA GLY A 153 10.72 -10.08 -4.77
C GLY A 153 9.51 -11.04 -4.70
N ASN A 154 8.94 -11.23 -3.50
CA ASN A 154 7.74 -12.03 -3.33
C ASN A 154 6.55 -11.38 -4.04
N SER A 155 5.72 -12.22 -4.65
CA SER A 155 4.49 -11.74 -5.28
C SER A 155 3.45 -11.34 -4.24
N ARG A 156 3.00 -12.30 -3.43
CA ARG A 156 1.82 -12.15 -2.58
C ARG A 156 2.12 -12.17 -1.07
N THR A 157 3.21 -12.79 -0.68
CA THR A 157 3.45 -13.17 0.72
C THR A 157 4.54 -12.33 1.39
N ASN A 158 4.53 -12.29 2.73
CA ASN A 158 5.63 -11.75 3.53
C ASN A 158 6.83 -12.72 3.57
N LEU A 159 7.83 -12.43 4.41
CA LEU A 159 9.00 -13.30 4.63
C LEU A 159 8.62 -14.76 4.96
N LEU A 160 7.57 -14.97 5.76
CA LEU A 160 7.16 -16.30 6.24
C LEU A 160 6.24 -17.05 5.25
N GLY A 161 6.04 -16.53 4.04
CA GLY A 161 5.12 -17.14 3.08
C GLY A 161 3.64 -16.89 3.40
N ILE A 162 3.33 -15.91 4.24
CA ILE A 162 1.95 -15.60 4.66
C ILE A 162 1.38 -14.46 3.83
N ASP A 163 0.16 -14.65 3.32
CA ASP A 163 -0.64 -13.57 2.75
C ASP A 163 -1.21 -12.72 3.89
N LEU A 164 -0.62 -11.52 4.07
CA LEU A 164 -1.01 -10.58 5.12
C LEU A 164 -2.49 -10.15 4.98
N ASN A 165 -3.01 -10.05 3.77
CA ASN A 165 -4.40 -9.62 3.55
C ASN A 165 -5.44 -10.71 3.89
N ARG A 166 -4.97 -11.93 4.21
CA ARG A 166 -5.78 -13.03 4.72
C ARG A 166 -5.57 -13.30 6.20
N ALA A 167 -4.78 -12.48 6.89
CA ALA A 167 -4.41 -12.70 8.30
C ALA A 167 -5.03 -11.70 9.28
N TRP A 168 -5.86 -10.75 8.82
CA TRP A 168 -6.52 -9.74 9.67
C TRP A 168 -7.35 -10.34 10.82
N HIS A 169 -7.92 -11.53 10.67
CA HIS A 169 -8.72 -12.20 11.70
C HIS A 169 -7.90 -13.00 12.73
N LYS A 170 -6.58 -13.14 12.51
CA LYS A 170 -5.68 -13.98 13.32
C LYS A 170 -4.31 -13.35 13.49
N ILE A 171 -4.32 -12.10 13.92
CA ILE A 171 -3.10 -11.30 14.08
C ILE A 171 -2.30 -11.83 15.27
N SER A 172 -0.98 -11.92 15.10
CA SER A 172 -0.01 -12.31 16.12
C SER A 172 1.18 -11.37 16.01
N GLN A 173 1.63 -10.81 17.13
CA GLN A 173 2.77 -9.88 17.14
C GLN A 173 4.06 -10.52 16.61
N TRP A 174 4.22 -11.83 16.77
CA TRP A 174 5.44 -12.56 16.38
C TRP A 174 5.43 -12.94 14.90
N VAL A 175 4.26 -13.32 14.38
CA VAL A 175 4.11 -13.82 13.00
C VAL A 175 3.74 -12.69 12.04
N HIS A 176 2.99 -11.70 12.54
CA HIS A 176 2.42 -10.60 11.77
C HIS A 176 2.72 -9.24 12.46
N PRO A 177 3.99 -8.91 12.77
CA PRO A 177 4.32 -7.70 13.53
C PRO A 177 3.77 -6.42 12.86
N ILE A 178 3.76 -6.37 11.52
CA ILE A 178 3.19 -5.24 10.78
C ILE A 178 1.67 -5.15 10.96
N LEU A 179 0.93 -6.25 10.78
CA LEU A 179 -0.52 -6.23 10.98
C LEU A 179 -0.88 -5.91 12.43
N TYR A 180 -0.08 -6.39 13.39
CA TYR A 180 -0.25 -6.08 14.80
C TYR A 180 -0.09 -4.59 15.08
N ALA A 181 0.97 -3.97 14.56
CA ALA A 181 1.18 -2.53 14.70
C ALA A 181 0.06 -1.70 14.05
N VAL A 182 -0.37 -2.05 12.83
CA VAL A 182 -1.48 -1.36 12.15
C VAL A 182 -2.80 -1.56 12.87
N HIS A 183 -3.09 -2.77 13.32
CA HIS A 183 -4.31 -3.07 14.06
C HIS A 183 -4.39 -2.26 15.36
N ASN A 184 -3.31 -2.23 16.15
CA ASN A 184 -3.28 -1.45 17.39
C ASN A 184 -3.47 0.04 17.10
N HIS A 185 -2.82 0.58 16.07
CA HIS A 185 -2.99 1.96 15.65
C HIS A 185 -4.44 2.27 15.24
N LEU A 186 -5.09 1.39 14.48
CA LEU A 186 -6.50 1.55 14.13
C LEU A 186 -7.42 1.50 15.35
N MET A 187 -7.13 0.62 16.32
CA MET A 187 -7.85 0.56 17.60
C MET A 187 -7.64 1.81 18.45
N GLU A 188 -6.44 2.41 18.40
CA GLU A 188 -6.14 3.67 19.10
C GLU A 188 -6.96 4.83 18.51
N ILE A 189 -7.06 4.92 17.18
CA ILE A 189 -7.92 5.91 16.50
C ILE A 189 -9.38 5.71 16.92
N GLU A 190 -9.88 4.47 16.88
CA GLU A 190 -11.28 4.15 17.21
C GLU A 190 -11.64 4.46 18.67
N LYS A 191 -10.69 4.31 19.60
CA LYS A 191 -10.88 4.62 21.03
C LYS A 191 -10.69 6.09 21.36
N HIS A 192 -10.11 6.88 20.46
CA HIS A 192 -9.79 8.28 20.74
C HIS A 192 -11.05 9.15 20.64
N GLU A 193 -11.42 9.83 21.74
CA GLU A 193 -12.69 10.58 21.87
C GLU A 193 -12.92 11.61 20.75
N ASN A 194 -11.85 12.25 20.29
CA ASN A 194 -11.89 13.30 19.26
C ASN A 194 -11.51 12.83 17.86
N MET A 195 -11.31 11.53 17.60
CA MET A 195 -11.02 11.03 16.26
C MET A 195 -12.16 10.16 15.76
N GLU A 196 -12.60 10.42 14.53
CA GLU A 196 -13.60 9.61 13.86
C GLU A 196 -12.96 8.96 12.63
N LEU A 197 -12.78 7.64 12.66
CA LEU A 197 -12.24 6.90 11.52
C LEU A 197 -13.32 6.77 10.45
N ASP A 198 -13.29 7.60 9.41
CA ASP A 198 -14.31 7.57 8.35
C ASP A 198 -14.04 6.43 7.36
N LEU A 199 -12.78 6.28 6.94
CA LEU A 199 -12.43 5.45 5.79
C LEU A 199 -11.07 4.78 5.99
N VAL A 200 -11.02 3.50 5.60
CA VAL A 200 -9.77 2.76 5.39
C VAL A 200 -9.72 2.36 3.92
N ILE A 201 -8.67 2.79 3.23
CA ILE A 201 -8.41 2.45 1.81
C ILE A 201 -7.23 1.50 1.78
N ASP A 202 -7.41 0.31 1.20
CA ASP A 202 -6.31 -0.63 0.95
C ASP A 202 -6.02 -0.70 -0.56
N MET A 203 -4.87 -0.19 -0.97
CA MET A 203 -4.50 -0.05 -2.38
C MET A 203 -3.78 -1.29 -2.89
N HIS A 204 -4.42 -1.97 -3.86
CA HIS A 204 -3.88 -3.14 -4.55
C HIS A 204 -3.68 -2.88 -6.05
N ALA A 205 -3.04 -3.83 -6.73
CA ALA A 205 -3.02 -3.91 -8.19
C ALA A 205 -3.61 -5.26 -8.66
N HIS A 206 -4.41 -5.22 -9.72
CA HIS A 206 -5.01 -6.42 -10.30
C HIS A 206 -4.24 -6.85 -11.54
N SER A 207 -4.00 -8.15 -11.70
CA SER A 207 -3.23 -8.70 -12.82
C SER A 207 -4.07 -8.95 -14.07
N SER A 208 -5.39 -9.12 -13.95
CA SER A 208 -6.26 -9.53 -15.07
C SER A 208 -7.32 -8.50 -15.49
N LEU A 209 -7.62 -7.49 -14.66
CA LEU A 209 -8.66 -6.50 -14.96
C LEU A 209 -7.99 -5.20 -15.36
N HIS A 210 -8.48 -4.58 -16.43
CA HIS A 210 -8.01 -3.29 -16.90
C HIS A 210 -8.84 -2.17 -16.27
N GLY A 211 -8.18 -1.05 -15.95
CA GLY A 211 -8.82 0.13 -15.36
C GLY A 211 -8.61 0.26 -13.86
N VAL A 212 -9.36 1.19 -13.25
CA VAL A 212 -9.34 1.45 -11.80
C VAL A 212 -10.74 1.15 -11.26
N PHE A 213 -10.81 0.32 -10.23
CA PHE A 213 -12.04 -0.08 -9.59
C PHE A 213 -11.83 -0.20 -8.09
N THR A 214 -12.94 -0.17 -7.35
CA THR A 214 -12.95 -0.23 -5.89
C THR A 214 -13.86 -1.35 -5.44
N TYR A 215 -13.34 -2.19 -4.55
CA TYR A 215 -14.18 -3.12 -3.79
C TYR A 215 -14.51 -2.46 -2.45
N GLY A 216 -15.81 -2.34 -2.16
CA GLY A 216 -16.31 -1.85 -0.89
C GLY A 216 -17.03 -2.95 -0.14
N ASN A 217 -17.18 -2.76 1.18
CA ASN A 217 -18.07 -3.62 1.95
C ASN A 217 -19.52 -3.34 1.54
N ALA A 218 -20.14 -4.25 0.78
CA ALA A 218 -21.58 -4.31 0.65
C ALA A 218 -22.11 -5.12 1.85
N TYR A 219 -22.77 -4.44 2.80
CA TYR A 219 -23.49 -5.11 3.87
C TYR A 219 -24.98 -5.10 3.55
N ASP A 220 -25.60 -6.27 3.63
CA ASP A 220 -27.07 -6.39 3.54
C ASP A 220 -27.75 -5.87 4.83
N ASP A 221 -27.00 -5.76 5.94
CA ASP A 221 -27.46 -5.24 7.23
C ASP A 221 -26.72 -3.96 7.63
N VAL A 222 -27.47 -2.86 7.72
CA VAL A 222 -27.00 -1.51 8.08
C VAL A 222 -26.38 -1.45 9.49
N TYR A 223 -26.67 -2.42 10.36
CA TYR A 223 -26.22 -2.45 11.76
C TYR A 223 -24.83 -3.07 12.00
N ARG A 224 -24.11 -3.51 10.95
CA ARG A 224 -22.72 -4.00 11.07
C ARG A 224 -21.65 -2.90 10.96
N LEU A 225 -22.05 -1.63 11.08
CA LEU A 225 -21.17 -0.47 10.93
C LEU A 225 -20.12 -0.32 12.05
N ASP A 226 -20.27 -1.03 13.16
CA ASP A 226 -19.43 -0.80 14.33
C ASP A 226 -18.17 -1.68 14.29
N GLY A 227 -17.01 -1.03 14.19
CA GLY A 227 -15.70 -1.68 14.32
C GLY A 227 -14.78 -1.55 13.11
N VAL A 228 -13.50 -1.30 13.34
CA VAL A 228 -12.42 -1.39 12.33
C VAL A 228 -12.45 -2.68 11.50
N PHE A 229 -12.92 -3.79 12.10
CA PHE A 229 -13.03 -5.08 11.41
C PHE A 229 -14.06 -5.06 10.28
N SER A 230 -15.18 -4.34 10.40
CA SER A 230 -16.12 -4.21 9.29
C SER A 230 -15.42 -3.52 8.11
N LYS A 231 -14.66 -2.45 8.38
CA LYS A 231 -13.91 -1.69 7.36
C LYS A 231 -12.81 -2.49 6.66
N LEU A 232 -12.24 -3.51 7.31
CA LEU A 232 -11.17 -4.35 6.75
C LEU A 232 -11.64 -5.68 6.12
N ASN A 233 -12.86 -6.16 6.43
CA ASN A 233 -13.27 -7.54 6.17
C ASN A 233 -13.43 -7.94 4.69
N TYR A 234 -13.67 -7.01 3.76
CA TYR A 234 -13.75 -7.35 2.32
C TYR A 234 -12.44 -7.89 1.75
N THR A 235 -11.32 -7.48 2.33
CA THR A 235 -9.98 -7.89 1.88
C THR A 235 -9.71 -9.39 2.01
N SER A 236 -10.59 -10.15 2.69
CA SER A 236 -10.52 -11.61 2.86
C SER A 236 -11.23 -12.43 1.78
N ARG A 237 -12.10 -11.81 0.96
CA ARG A 237 -12.88 -12.48 -0.10
C ARG A 237 -12.38 -12.07 -1.50
N ARG A 238 -11.27 -12.69 -1.95
CA ARG A 238 -10.68 -12.66 -3.32
C ARG A 238 -10.27 -11.29 -3.92
N PRO A 239 -9.03 -11.15 -4.42
CA PRO A 239 -8.78 -10.92 -5.83
C PRO A 239 -8.82 -12.25 -6.59
#